data_AF-A0A6I3D3L4-F1
#
_entry.id   AF-A0A6I3D3L4-F1
#
_cell.length_a   1.000
_cell.length_b   1.000
_cell.length_c   1.000
_cell.angle_alpha   90.00
_cell.angle_beta   90.00
_cell.angle_gamma   90.00
#
_symmetry.space_group_name_H-M   'P 1'
#
loop_
_entity.id
_entity.type
_entity.pdbx_description
1 polymer ?
#
loop_
_entity_poly.entity_id
_entity_poly.type
_entity_poly.pdbx_seq_one_letter_code
_entity_poly.pdbx_strand_id
1 'polypeptide(L)'
;MLKTSSEFRSWQQSLSNQRLPVALILGSLQHASRRRWGRRFVMSPDASPNELLTPLVETVHQQLLDRGHHDASSVAQLVLDHDPLLDDQSIADVVSRVHSRVGGLGVLDPFLADSTVDEVMINGSGDLWVERHGHLECTGVIIDSASTYALLERIVAPLGLRIDRTSPWVDARLADGSRVNGVVPPLAVDGPLLTIRRFGARRVHLSEACTPGVARLLEWAVHARCNIMVSGGAGAGKTTLLNAIAAFIPSDERVVTIEDAAELRLPGRHVLRLESRPANAEGAGEVSIRELVRNALRMRPDRIVVGEVRSGEAIDMLQAMNTGHDGSLSTCHANSPVDAIRRLETLVLMGDVALPLVAVREQLRAAIDLIVHVARMPDGSRRVVAVAEPVAETETAAAMRVNELTDPKGRLVGLPKRPRRAVHISAPSEDWIES
;
A
#
# COMPACT_ATOMS: atom_id res chain seq x y z
N MET A 1 13.30 28.82 13.91
CA MET A 1 14.50 28.86 13.04
C MET A 1 14.44 27.64 12.14
N LEU A 2 14.19 27.86 10.85
CA LEU A 2 13.90 26.81 9.86
C LEU A 2 15.17 25.98 9.58
N LYS A 3 15.18 24.70 9.96
CA LYS A 3 16.21 23.75 9.51
C LYS A 3 15.81 23.19 8.14
N THR A 4 16.75 23.22 7.21
CA THR A 4 16.55 22.98 5.78
C THR A 4 16.38 21.49 5.45
N SER A 5 15.58 21.20 4.42
CA SER A 5 15.27 19.87 3.88
C SER A 5 16.48 19.03 3.42
N SER A 6 17.68 19.60 3.41
CA SER A 6 18.95 18.90 3.12
C SER A 6 19.47 18.08 4.31
N GLU A 7 19.30 18.56 5.55
CA GLU A 7 19.78 17.86 6.75
C GLU A 7 18.96 16.59 7.01
N PHE A 8 17.65 16.64 6.75
CA PHE A 8 16.73 15.52 6.90
C PHE A 8 17.00 14.37 5.90
N ARG A 9 17.41 14.69 4.67
CA ARG A 9 17.83 13.68 3.68
C ARG A 9 19.16 13.02 4.06
N SER A 10 20.09 13.77 4.67
CA SER A 10 21.35 13.20 5.16
C SER A 10 21.12 12.26 6.36
N TRP A 11 20.13 12.58 7.20
CA TRP A 11 19.74 11.76 8.35
C TRP A 11 19.03 10.46 7.92
N GLN A 12 18.16 10.50 6.91
CA GLN A 12 17.53 9.29 6.36
C GLN A 12 18.51 8.39 5.58
N GLN A 13 19.49 8.96 4.86
CA GLN A 13 20.56 8.16 4.23
C GLN A 13 21.46 7.47 5.27
N SER A 14 21.60 8.05 6.47
CA SER A 14 22.29 7.42 7.59
C SER A 14 21.54 6.19 8.11
N LEU A 15 20.20 6.22 8.14
CA LEU A 15 19.39 5.09 8.61
C LEU A 15 19.38 3.90 7.63
N SER A 16 19.46 4.14 6.32
CA SER A 16 19.44 3.06 5.32
C SER A 16 20.77 2.33 5.15
N ASN A 17 21.89 2.89 5.66
CA ASN A 17 23.24 2.40 5.34
C ASN A 17 24.09 2.00 6.55
N GLN A 18 23.50 1.93 7.76
CA GLN A 18 24.26 1.62 8.97
C GLN A 18 23.95 0.23 9.51
N ARG A 19 24.61 -0.77 8.94
CA ARG A 19 25.30 -1.74 9.80
C ARG A 19 26.56 -1.04 10.30
N LEU A 20 26.43 -0.10 11.24
CA LEU A 20 27.60 0.38 11.97
C LEU A 20 28.07 -0.76 12.87
N PRO A 21 29.32 -1.22 12.76
CA PRO A 21 29.86 -2.16 13.73
C PRO A 21 29.91 -1.45 15.08
N VAL A 22 29.13 -1.92 16.06
CA VAL A 22 29.15 -1.46 17.47
C VAL A 22 30.58 -1.40 18.02
N ALA A 23 31.48 -2.22 17.48
CA ALA A 23 32.92 -2.21 17.76
C ALA A 23 33.62 -0.85 17.53
N LEU A 24 33.17 -0.03 16.57
CA LEU A 24 33.76 1.28 16.29
C LEU A 24 33.37 2.34 17.33
N ILE A 25 32.17 2.23 17.93
CA ILE A 25 31.68 3.13 18.97
C ILE A 25 32.38 2.81 20.30
N LEU A 26 32.48 1.53 20.67
CA LEU A 26 33.17 1.08 21.88
C LEU A 26 34.69 1.34 21.84
N GLY A 27 35.32 1.27 20.65
CA GLY A 27 36.74 1.56 20.47
C GLY A 27 37.13 3.02 20.80
N SER A 28 36.18 3.96 20.75
CA SER A 28 36.43 5.37 21.06
C SER A 28 36.36 5.72 22.55
N LEU A 29 35.83 4.81 23.40
CA LEU A 29 35.59 5.02 24.83
C LEU A 29 36.66 4.38 25.76
N GLN A 30 37.68 3.71 25.21
CA GLN A 30 38.64 2.90 25.99
C GLN A 30 39.77 3.66 26.70
N HIS A 31 39.58 4.91 27.15
CA HIS A 31 40.56 5.60 28.01
C HIS A 31 39.94 6.07 29.34
N ALA A 32 39.50 5.12 30.18
CA ALA A 32 39.29 5.38 31.59
C ALA A 32 39.61 4.14 32.43
N SER A 33 40.53 4.29 33.38
CA SER A 33 41.11 3.22 34.19
C SER A 33 40.06 2.47 35.03
N ARG A 34 39.94 1.15 34.82
CA ARG A 34 39.17 0.24 35.69
C ARG A 34 39.88 0.09 37.04
N ARG A 35 39.31 0.64 38.12
CA ARG A 35 39.68 0.31 39.52
C ARG A 35 38.57 -0.51 40.18
N ARG A 36 38.95 -1.70 40.69
CA ARG A 36 38.12 -2.68 41.41
C ARG A 36 37.44 -2.08 42.64
N TRP A 37 36.11 -2.08 42.67
CA TRP A 37 35.31 -2.13 43.90
C TRP A 37 34.12 -3.06 43.69
N GLY A 38 33.91 -4.02 44.60
CA GLY A 38 32.88 -5.05 44.48
C GLY A 38 31.68 -4.77 45.37
N ARG A 39 30.48 -4.96 44.82
CA ARG A 39 29.27 -5.37 45.53
C ARG A 39 28.46 -6.30 44.62
N ARG A 40 28.19 -7.53 45.09
CA ARG A 40 27.34 -8.52 44.41
C ARG A 40 25.87 -8.22 44.72
N PHE A 41 25.04 -8.08 43.70
CA PHE A 41 23.60 -8.31 43.82
C PHE A 41 23.33 -9.82 43.71
N VAL A 42 22.50 -10.35 44.61
CA VAL A 42 22.11 -11.77 44.65
C VAL A 42 20.88 -11.97 43.74
N MET A 43 20.93 -12.98 42.87
CA MET A 43 19.96 -13.25 41.80
C MET A 43 19.06 -14.46 42.09
N SER A 44 17.90 -14.51 41.40
CA SER A 44 17.03 -15.68 41.28
C SER A 44 17.40 -16.51 40.04
N PRO A 45 17.30 -17.85 40.02
CA PRO A 45 17.97 -18.71 39.04
C PRO A 45 17.30 -18.84 37.65
N ASP A 46 16.07 -18.38 37.46
CA ASP A 46 15.21 -18.81 36.34
C ASP A 46 14.83 -17.71 35.31
N ALA A 47 15.44 -16.52 35.36
CA ALA A 47 15.11 -15.47 34.38
C ALA A 47 15.78 -15.74 33.02
N SER A 48 15.02 -15.64 31.93
CA SER A 48 15.61 -15.69 30.59
C SER A 48 16.59 -14.52 30.40
N PRO A 49 17.69 -14.67 29.62
CA PRO A 49 18.65 -13.58 29.39
C PRO A 49 18.00 -12.28 28.90
N ASN A 50 16.83 -12.41 28.25
CA ASN A 50 16.09 -11.32 27.64
C ASN A 50 15.25 -10.51 28.65
N GLU A 51 14.79 -11.13 29.74
CA GLU A 51 14.03 -10.48 30.82
C GLU A 51 14.93 -9.67 31.76
N LEU A 52 16.18 -10.10 31.94
CA LEU A 52 17.15 -9.47 32.83
C LEU A 52 17.52 -8.03 32.42
N LEU A 53 17.44 -7.70 31.12
CA LEU A 53 17.82 -6.39 30.59
C LEU A 53 16.64 -5.42 30.44
N THR A 54 15.40 -5.87 30.63
CA THR A 54 14.19 -5.06 30.43
C THR A 54 14.10 -3.82 31.35
N PRO A 55 14.40 -3.91 32.66
CA PRO A 55 14.37 -2.74 33.55
C PRO A 55 15.40 -1.67 33.16
N LEU A 56 16.55 -2.10 32.63
CA LEU A 56 17.60 -1.20 32.16
C LEU A 56 17.18 -0.49 30.87
N VAL A 57 16.58 -1.22 29.92
CA VAL A 57 16.02 -0.64 28.69
C VAL A 57 14.96 0.41 29.02
N GLU A 58 14.09 0.16 30.00
CA GLU A 58 13.07 1.13 30.43
C GLU A 58 13.69 2.39 31.04
N THR A 59 14.66 2.22 31.94
CA THR A 59 15.32 3.34 32.62
C THR A 59 16.06 4.25 31.63
N VAL A 60 16.83 3.65 30.72
CA VAL A 60 17.58 4.38 29.69
C VAL A 60 16.63 5.06 28.69
N HIS A 61 15.54 4.39 28.31
CA HIS A 61 14.52 4.98 27.43
C HIS A 61 13.85 6.21 28.06
N GLN A 62 13.45 6.13 29.33
CA GLN A 62 12.80 7.25 30.03
C GLN A 62 13.71 8.48 30.11
N GLN A 63 14.99 8.28 30.43
CA GLN A 63 15.96 9.38 30.47
C GLN A 63 16.25 9.99 29.10
N LEU A 64 16.16 9.22 28.01
CA LEU A 64 16.30 9.74 26.66
C LEU A 64 15.11 10.62 26.25
N LEU A 65 13.90 10.25 26.66
CA LEU A 65 12.70 11.06 26.44
C LEU A 65 12.80 12.41 27.18
N ASP A 66 13.32 12.42 28.40
CA ASP A 66 13.50 13.65 29.20
C ASP A 66 14.58 14.59 28.61
N ARG A 67 15.56 14.07 27.87
CA ARG A 67 16.71 14.83 27.33
C ARG A 67 16.50 15.39 25.91
N GLY A 68 15.54 14.87 25.15
CA GLY A 68 15.17 15.39 23.82
C GLY A 68 16.25 15.34 22.71
N HIS A 69 17.35 14.60 22.90
CA HIS A 69 18.41 14.37 21.89
C HIS A 69 18.60 12.87 21.65
N HIS A 70 18.66 12.47 20.37
CA HIS A 70 18.55 11.07 19.94
C HIS A 70 19.72 10.65 19.03
N ASP A 71 20.96 10.67 19.53
CA ASP A 71 22.12 10.11 18.81
C ASP A 71 22.57 8.78 19.45
N ALA A 72 23.05 7.84 18.63
CA ALA A 72 23.39 6.48 19.05
C ALA A 72 24.57 6.41 20.02
N SER A 73 25.51 7.34 19.87
CA SER A 73 26.61 7.51 20.81
C SER A 73 26.11 7.92 22.20
N SER A 74 25.00 8.66 22.29
CA SER A 74 24.40 9.09 23.55
C SER A 74 23.68 7.94 24.28
N VAL A 75 23.07 7.02 23.53
CA VAL A 75 22.36 5.86 24.11
C VAL A 75 23.34 4.86 24.70
N ALA A 76 24.40 4.51 23.96
CA ALA A 76 25.43 3.59 24.45
C ALA A 76 26.11 4.14 25.72
N GLN A 77 26.38 5.44 25.78
CA GLN A 77 26.93 6.08 26.96
C GLN A 77 25.99 6.00 28.16
N LEU A 78 24.69 6.25 27.96
CA LEU A 78 23.67 6.13 29.01
C LEU A 78 23.52 4.70 29.55
N VAL A 79 23.63 3.68 28.69
CA VAL A 79 23.63 2.26 29.09
C VAL A 79 24.84 1.97 29.97
N LEU A 80 26.04 2.39 29.54
CA LEU A 80 27.27 2.23 30.30
C LEU A 80 27.28 2.99 31.63
N ASP A 81 26.63 4.16 31.69
CA ASP A 81 26.50 4.94 32.92
C ASP A 81 25.60 4.24 33.96
N HIS A 82 24.62 3.44 33.51
CA HIS A 82 23.71 2.69 34.38
C HIS A 82 24.25 1.32 34.78
N ASP A 83 24.90 0.61 33.85
CA ASP A 83 25.56 -0.65 34.13
C ASP A 83 26.92 -0.76 33.39
N PRO A 84 28.02 -0.37 34.06
CA PRO A 84 29.37 -0.41 33.49
C PRO A 84 29.93 -1.84 33.29
N LEU A 85 29.24 -2.88 33.75
CA LEU A 85 29.73 -4.26 33.75
C LEU A 85 29.12 -5.13 32.65
N LEU A 86 28.18 -4.59 31.86
CA LEU A 86 27.60 -5.30 30.72
C LEU A 86 28.66 -5.64 29.66
N ASP A 87 28.47 -6.79 29.01
CA ASP A 87 29.27 -7.16 27.85
C ASP A 87 28.81 -6.43 26.59
N ASP A 88 29.68 -6.42 25.57
CA ASP A 88 29.45 -5.69 24.33
C ASP A 88 28.17 -6.13 23.60
N GLN A 89 27.80 -7.41 23.73
CA GLN A 89 26.59 -7.97 23.11
C GLN A 89 25.33 -7.47 23.81
N SER A 90 25.31 -7.47 25.14
CA SER A 90 24.21 -6.96 25.96
C SER A 90 24.04 -5.45 25.78
N ILE A 91 25.15 -4.70 25.67
CA ILE A 91 25.10 -3.27 25.35
C ILE A 91 24.48 -3.06 23.97
N ALA A 92 24.91 -3.81 22.94
CA ALA A 92 24.33 -3.72 21.60
C ALA A 92 22.82 -4.03 21.61
N ASP A 93 22.40 -5.05 22.36
CA ASP A 93 20.99 -5.44 22.49
C ASP A 93 20.17 -4.36 23.19
N VAL A 94 20.66 -3.78 24.29
CA VAL A 94 19.99 -2.68 25.01
C VAL A 94 19.92 -1.42 24.14
N VAL A 95 21.02 -1.04 23.49
CA VAL A 95 21.09 0.12 22.58
C VAL A 95 20.11 -0.05 21.42
N SER A 96 20.07 -1.22 20.78
CA SER A 96 19.12 -1.55 19.72
C SER A 96 17.67 -1.44 20.21
N ARG A 97 17.34 -2.06 21.35
CA ARG A 97 15.99 -2.00 21.96
C ARG A 97 15.58 -0.57 22.32
N VAL A 98 16.50 0.24 22.83
CA VAL A 98 16.25 1.65 23.16
C VAL A 98 16.08 2.49 21.89
N HIS A 99 16.89 2.28 20.84
CA HIS A 99 16.73 2.97 19.56
C HIS A 99 15.42 2.65 18.86
N SER A 100 14.99 1.39 18.86
CA SER A 100 13.66 0.99 18.39
C SER A 100 12.55 1.71 19.16
N ARG A 101 12.75 2.02 20.45
CA ARG A 101 11.78 2.79 21.24
C ARG A 101 11.86 4.30 21.02
N VAL A 102 13.03 4.83 20.67
CA VAL A 102 13.29 6.28 20.53
C VAL A 102 13.08 6.79 19.10
N GLY A 103 13.37 5.96 18.08
CA GLY A 103 13.21 6.29 16.66
C GLY A 103 12.32 5.33 15.86
N GLY A 104 11.89 4.23 16.47
CA GLY A 104 10.99 3.25 15.86
C GLY A 104 9.55 3.32 16.41
N LEU A 105 8.72 2.41 15.93
CA LEU A 105 7.35 2.20 16.40
C LEU A 105 7.29 1.14 17.51
N GLY A 106 8.44 0.83 18.13
CA GLY A 106 8.55 0.04 19.35
C GLY A 106 8.00 -1.37 19.17
N VAL A 107 6.89 -1.67 19.83
CA VAL A 107 6.23 -2.99 19.77
C VAL A 107 5.81 -3.39 18.34
N LEU A 108 5.62 -2.41 17.44
CA LEU A 108 5.26 -2.67 16.05
C LEU A 108 6.47 -3.01 15.16
N ASP A 109 7.68 -2.62 15.56
CA ASP A 109 8.89 -2.74 14.70
C ASP A 109 9.14 -4.16 14.20
N PRO A 110 9.02 -5.24 15.00
CA PRO A 110 9.23 -6.60 14.51
C PRO A 110 8.26 -6.97 13.38
N PHE A 111 7.00 -6.55 13.49
CA PHE A 111 5.97 -6.83 12.50
C PHE A 111 6.12 -5.95 11.26
N LEU A 112 6.53 -4.70 11.44
CA LEU A 112 6.82 -3.77 10.34
C LEU A 112 8.13 -4.06 9.61
N ALA A 113 9.04 -4.83 10.20
CA ALA A 113 10.25 -5.32 9.55
C ALA A 113 10.02 -6.61 8.74
N ASP A 114 9.01 -7.39 9.12
CA ASP A 114 8.70 -8.69 8.51
C ASP A 114 8.03 -8.53 7.15
N SER A 115 8.70 -8.92 6.06
CA SER A 115 8.20 -8.78 4.69
C SER A 115 6.94 -9.59 4.36
N THR A 116 6.54 -10.52 5.23
CA THR A 116 5.32 -11.32 5.05
C THR A 116 4.07 -10.68 5.69
N VAL A 117 4.24 -9.61 6.48
CA VAL A 117 3.14 -8.83 7.05
C VAL A 117 2.66 -7.78 6.06
N ASP A 118 1.39 -7.86 5.69
CA ASP A 118 0.75 -6.90 4.78
C ASP A 118 0.10 -5.73 5.56
N GLU A 119 -0.44 -6.02 6.74
CA GLU A 119 -1.20 -5.06 7.55
C GLU A 119 -0.99 -5.32 9.05
N VAL A 120 -0.97 -4.24 9.85
CA VAL A 120 -0.83 -4.28 11.30
C VAL A 120 -1.98 -3.50 11.92
N MET A 121 -2.71 -4.08 12.87
CA MET A 121 -3.92 -3.50 13.45
C MET A 121 -3.91 -3.58 14.98
N ILE A 122 -4.30 -2.49 15.64
CA ILE A 122 -4.59 -2.43 17.08
C ILE A 122 -6.05 -2.03 17.25
N ASN A 123 -6.79 -2.87 17.95
CA ASN A 123 -8.22 -2.68 18.19
C ASN A 123 -8.48 -2.29 19.65
N GLY A 124 -8.44 -0.99 19.94
CA GLY A 124 -8.74 -0.44 21.27
C GLY A 124 -7.61 -0.69 22.26
N SER A 125 -7.98 -0.92 23.52
CA SER A 125 -7.08 -1.61 24.47
C SER A 125 -7.15 -3.11 24.22
N GLY A 126 -6.15 -3.72 23.60
CA GLY A 126 -6.25 -5.13 23.29
C GLY A 126 -5.17 -5.68 22.39
N ASP A 127 -5.55 -6.74 21.69
CA ASP A 127 -4.66 -7.56 20.88
C ASP A 127 -4.13 -6.80 19.67
N LEU A 128 -2.85 -7.00 19.40
CA LEU A 128 -2.21 -6.66 18.14
C LEU A 128 -2.48 -7.77 17.11
N TRP A 129 -3.03 -7.39 15.97
CA TRP A 129 -3.33 -8.26 14.85
C TRP A 129 -2.43 -7.94 13.66
N VAL A 130 -2.14 -8.96 12.85
CA VAL A 130 -1.45 -8.80 11.57
C VAL A 130 -2.17 -9.55 10.46
N GLU A 131 -2.14 -9.04 9.24
CA GLU A 131 -2.48 -9.82 8.03
C GLU A 131 -1.20 -10.40 7.43
N ARG A 132 -1.18 -11.72 7.21
CA ARG A 132 -0.14 -12.42 6.45
C ARG A 132 -0.78 -13.27 5.38
N HIS A 133 -0.34 -13.11 4.13
CA HIS A 133 -0.81 -13.93 3.02
C HIS A 133 -2.35 -13.97 2.89
N GLY A 134 -3.03 -12.87 3.23
CA GLY A 134 -4.49 -12.79 3.24
C GLY A 134 -5.16 -13.16 4.57
N HIS A 135 -4.48 -13.81 5.50
CA HIS A 135 -5.07 -14.32 6.74
C HIS A 135 -4.79 -13.39 7.92
N LEU A 136 -5.82 -13.16 8.74
CA LEU A 136 -5.70 -12.38 9.97
C LEU A 136 -5.20 -13.28 11.09
N GLU A 137 -4.15 -12.85 11.77
CA GLU A 137 -3.50 -13.57 12.86
C GLU A 137 -3.40 -12.68 14.10
N CYS A 138 -3.88 -13.17 15.24
CA CYS A 138 -3.61 -12.53 16.52
C CYS A 138 -2.18 -12.86 16.96
N THR A 139 -1.40 -11.83 17.29
CA THR A 139 0.01 -12.00 17.63
C THR A 139 0.24 -12.43 19.08
N GLY A 140 -0.82 -12.39 19.92
CA GLY A 140 -0.73 -12.58 21.37
C GLY A 140 -0.10 -11.40 22.12
N VAL A 141 0.32 -10.34 21.42
CA VAL A 141 0.82 -9.11 22.02
C VAL A 141 -0.35 -8.21 22.38
N ILE A 142 -0.41 -7.79 23.64
CA ILE A 142 -1.44 -6.88 24.16
C ILE A 142 -0.86 -5.48 24.26
N ILE A 143 -1.59 -4.48 23.76
CA ILE A 143 -1.21 -3.07 23.80
C ILE A 143 -2.32 -2.30 24.51
N ASP A 144 -1.96 -1.53 25.53
CA ASP A 144 -2.91 -0.68 26.26
C ASP A 144 -3.23 0.61 25.49
N SER A 145 -4.34 1.26 25.86
CA SER A 145 -4.79 2.48 25.20
C SER A 145 -3.74 3.60 25.22
N ALA A 146 -3.02 3.76 26.34
CA ALA A 146 -2.01 4.81 26.48
C ALA A 146 -0.86 4.62 25.49
N SER A 147 -0.42 3.37 25.30
CA SER A 147 0.60 2.99 24.33
C SER A 147 0.13 3.20 22.90
N THR A 148 -1.13 2.86 22.58
CA THR A 148 -1.72 3.10 21.26
C THR A 148 -1.82 4.60 20.94
N TYR A 149 -2.20 5.43 21.92
CA TYR A 149 -2.16 6.89 21.76
C TYR A 149 -0.76 7.41 21.47
N ALA A 150 0.24 6.96 22.24
CA ALA A 150 1.62 7.35 22.04
C ALA A 150 2.17 6.91 20.67
N LEU A 151 1.74 5.74 20.18
CA LEU A 151 2.06 5.26 18.83
C LEU A 151 1.43 6.14 17.76
N LEU A 152 0.13 6.44 17.87
CA LEU A 152 -0.58 7.33 16.96
C LEU A 152 0.10 8.70 16.90
N GLU A 153 0.38 9.33 18.05
CA GLU A 153 1.03 10.63 18.12
C GLU A 153 2.43 10.62 17.47
N ARG A 154 3.23 9.59 17.75
CA ARG A 154 4.57 9.43 17.14
C ARG A 154 4.52 9.25 15.63
N ILE A 155 3.46 8.62 15.12
CA ILE A 155 3.22 8.44 13.69
C ILE A 155 2.77 9.76 13.03
N VAL A 156 1.81 10.47 13.61
CA VAL A 156 1.17 11.62 12.96
C VAL A 156 1.94 12.93 13.12
N ALA A 157 2.63 13.13 14.25
CA ALA A 157 3.30 14.40 14.55
C ALA A 157 4.38 14.78 13.51
N PRO A 158 5.23 13.87 13.01
CA PRO A 158 6.20 14.19 11.96
C PRO A 158 5.55 14.60 10.63
N LEU A 159 4.29 14.22 10.39
CA LEU A 159 3.53 14.56 9.19
C LEU A 159 2.83 15.92 9.32
N GLY A 160 2.94 16.58 10.48
CA GLY A 160 2.21 17.82 10.77
C GLY A 160 0.71 17.61 10.96
N LEU A 161 0.27 16.37 11.16
CA LEU A 161 -1.12 16.01 11.43
C LEU A 161 -1.35 15.94 12.94
N ARG A 162 -2.62 16.07 13.35
CA ARG A 162 -3.04 16.00 14.76
C ARG A 162 -4.17 14.99 14.90
N ILE A 163 -4.15 14.24 16.00
CA ILE A 163 -5.22 13.33 16.38
C ILE A 163 -5.53 13.53 17.86
N ASP A 164 -6.75 13.97 18.16
CA ASP A 164 -7.21 14.29 19.51
C ASP A 164 -8.74 14.26 19.58
N ARG A 165 -9.34 14.63 20.71
CA ARG A 165 -10.82 14.58 20.87
C ARG A 165 -11.58 15.54 19.93
N THR A 166 -10.93 16.58 19.42
CA THR A 166 -11.53 17.54 18.47
C THR A 166 -11.31 17.14 17.02
N SER A 167 -10.21 16.42 16.74
CA SER A 167 -9.92 15.77 15.45
C SER A 167 -9.70 14.27 15.68
N PRO A 168 -10.79 13.50 15.88
CA PRO A 168 -10.72 12.15 16.45
C PRO A 168 -10.35 11.05 15.46
N TRP A 169 -9.98 11.39 14.23
CA TRP A 169 -9.41 10.42 13.29
C TRP A 169 -8.34 11.06 12.42
N VAL A 170 -7.53 10.21 11.81
CA VAL A 170 -6.51 10.59 10.85
C VAL A 170 -6.42 9.54 9.75
N ASP A 171 -6.24 10.00 8.52
CA ASP A 171 -5.79 9.19 7.39
C ASP A 171 -4.51 9.80 6.86
N ALA A 172 -3.44 9.02 6.85
CA ALA A 172 -2.10 9.52 6.58
C ALA A 172 -1.27 8.56 5.75
N ARG A 173 -0.22 9.11 5.14
CA ARG A 173 0.79 8.36 4.40
C ARG A 173 2.16 8.53 5.04
N LEU A 174 2.82 7.42 5.33
CA LEU A 174 4.17 7.37 5.85
C LEU A 174 5.22 7.55 4.76
N ALA A 175 6.45 7.84 5.16
CA ALA A 175 7.57 8.08 4.24
C ALA A 175 7.95 6.83 3.41
N ASP A 176 7.72 5.63 3.95
CA ASP A 176 7.89 4.35 3.24
C ASP A 176 6.75 4.07 2.24
N GLY A 177 5.71 4.91 2.23
CA GLY A 177 4.52 4.81 1.40
C GLY A 177 3.34 4.13 2.10
N SER A 178 3.54 3.55 3.29
CA SER A 178 2.51 2.83 4.05
C SER A 178 1.36 3.77 4.41
N ARG A 179 0.15 3.23 4.50
CA ARG A 179 -1.05 3.99 4.86
C ARG A 179 -1.36 3.75 6.33
N VAL A 180 -1.70 4.82 7.02
CA VAL A 180 -2.11 4.77 8.42
C VAL A 180 -3.50 5.34 8.54
N ASN A 181 -4.38 4.57 9.15
CA ASN A 181 -5.65 5.05 9.68
C ASN A 181 -5.58 4.99 11.21
N GLY A 182 -6.03 6.05 11.86
CA GLY A 182 -6.13 6.10 13.31
C GLY A 182 -7.45 6.72 13.73
N VAL A 183 -8.08 6.17 14.76
CA VAL A 183 -9.35 6.69 15.31
C VAL A 183 -9.26 6.68 16.82
N VAL A 184 -9.64 7.76 17.48
CA VAL A 184 -9.61 7.90 18.95
C VAL A 184 -11.00 8.23 19.51
N PRO A 185 -11.24 7.98 20.81
CA PRO A 185 -12.39 8.51 21.52
C PRO A 185 -12.66 10.00 21.24
N PRO A 186 -13.93 10.41 21.04
CA PRO A 186 -15.14 9.67 21.36
C PRO A 186 -15.65 8.72 20.25
N LEU A 187 -15.01 8.66 19.08
CA LEU A 187 -15.51 7.83 17.97
C LEU A 187 -15.17 6.36 18.14
N ALA A 188 -13.96 6.07 18.62
CA ALA A 188 -13.57 4.73 18.99
C ALA A 188 -13.94 4.47 20.45
N VAL A 189 -15.16 3.95 20.65
CA VAL A 189 -15.80 3.79 21.97
C VAL A 189 -14.97 2.90 22.91
N ASP A 190 -14.36 1.85 22.36
CA ASP A 190 -13.59 0.84 23.11
C ASP A 190 -12.09 1.17 23.23
N GLY A 191 -11.70 2.42 22.91
CA GLY A 191 -10.31 2.88 22.94
C GLY A 191 -9.74 3.16 21.55
N PRO A 192 -8.52 3.71 21.47
CA PRO A 192 -7.91 4.11 20.20
C PRO A 192 -7.69 2.92 19.25
N LEU A 193 -7.96 3.14 17.96
CA LEU A 193 -7.73 2.20 16.87
C LEU A 193 -6.55 2.68 16.03
N LEU A 194 -5.72 1.74 15.58
CA LEU A 194 -4.62 2.01 14.65
C LEU A 194 -4.57 0.90 13.61
N THR A 195 -4.56 1.27 12.34
CA THR A 195 -4.34 0.36 11.22
C THR A 195 -3.20 0.90 10.36
N ILE A 196 -2.14 0.10 10.21
CA ILE A 196 -1.02 0.38 9.31
C ILE A 196 -1.05 -0.66 8.19
N ARG A 197 -1.45 -0.22 7.00
CA ARG A 197 -1.36 -1.03 5.79
C ARG A 197 -0.03 -0.75 5.11
N ARG A 198 0.84 -1.75 5.07
CA ARG A 198 2.22 -1.59 4.64
C ARG A 198 2.33 -1.45 3.13
N PHE A 199 3.26 -0.60 2.73
CA PHE A 199 3.65 -0.42 1.34
C PHE A 199 4.82 -1.36 1.01
N GLY A 200 4.55 -2.54 0.47
CA GLY A 200 5.66 -3.45 0.16
C GLY A 200 5.33 -4.93 -0.01
N ALA A 201 4.07 -5.32 -0.02
CA ALA A 201 3.69 -6.71 -0.30
C ALA A 201 4.12 -7.09 -1.72
N ARG A 202 5.15 -7.94 -1.84
CA ARG A 202 5.57 -8.76 -2.99
C ARG A 202 4.92 -8.39 -4.34
N ARG A 203 5.74 -8.04 -5.35
CA ARG A 203 5.27 -8.00 -6.75
C ARG A 203 4.70 -9.36 -7.13
N VAL A 204 3.37 -9.46 -7.22
CA VAL A 204 2.69 -10.67 -7.66
C VAL A 204 2.91 -10.83 -9.15
N HIS A 205 3.50 -11.95 -9.57
CA HIS A 205 3.60 -12.25 -10.98
C HIS A 205 2.22 -12.64 -11.51
N LEU A 206 1.89 -12.26 -12.75
CA LEU A 206 0.56 -12.49 -13.32
C LEU A 206 0.17 -13.99 -13.31
N SER A 207 1.15 -14.88 -13.50
CA SER A 207 0.94 -16.33 -13.44
C SER A 207 0.53 -16.87 -12.07
N GLU A 208 0.72 -16.10 -10.99
CA GLU A 208 0.22 -16.48 -9.65
C GLU A 208 -1.28 -16.20 -9.50
N ALA A 209 -1.82 -15.29 -10.32
CA ALA A 209 -3.20 -14.86 -10.23
C ALA A 209 -4.12 -15.55 -11.25
N CYS A 210 -3.59 -16.16 -12.31
CA CYS A 210 -4.41 -16.71 -13.39
C CYS A 210 -3.76 -17.92 -14.07
N THR A 211 -4.53 -18.61 -14.91
CA THR A 211 -4.06 -19.73 -15.70
C THR A 211 -3.10 -19.26 -16.81
N PRO A 212 -2.24 -20.14 -17.37
CA PRO A 212 -1.33 -19.79 -18.46
C PRO A 212 -2.03 -19.18 -19.68
N GLY A 213 -3.21 -19.71 -20.06
CA GLY A 213 -4.00 -19.15 -21.16
C GLY A 213 -4.41 -17.70 -20.91
N VAL A 214 -4.97 -17.43 -19.72
CA VAL A 214 -5.36 -16.08 -19.32
C VAL A 214 -4.16 -15.15 -19.20
N ALA A 215 -3.02 -15.61 -18.68
CA ALA A 215 -1.81 -14.81 -18.59
C ALA A 215 -1.34 -14.34 -19.97
N ARG A 216 -1.27 -15.23 -20.96
CA ARG A 216 -0.92 -14.90 -22.36
C ARG A 216 -1.91 -13.90 -22.97
N LEU A 217 -3.21 -14.10 -22.72
CA LEU A 217 -4.25 -13.19 -23.21
C LEU A 217 -4.06 -11.77 -22.65
N LEU A 218 -3.79 -11.64 -21.35
CA LEU A 218 -3.65 -10.35 -20.69
C LEU A 218 -2.36 -9.63 -21.09
N GLU A 219 -1.24 -10.36 -21.22
CA GLU A 219 0.00 -9.82 -21.79
C GLU A 219 -0.22 -9.31 -23.22
N TRP A 220 -0.86 -10.13 -24.07
CA TRP A 220 -1.24 -9.71 -25.41
C TRP A 220 -2.13 -8.48 -25.40
N ALA A 221 -3.14 -8.41 -24.52
CA ALA A 221 -4.07 -7.30 -24.44
C ALA A 221 -3.35 -5.98 -24.11
N VAL A 222 -2.34 -6.03 -23.23
CA VAL A 222 -1.51 -4.87 -22.91
C VAL A 222 -0.73 -4.41 -24.14
N HIS A 223 -0.06 -5.32 -24.86
CA HIS A 223 0.68 -4.98 -26.08
C HIS A 223 -0.25 -4.49 -27.21
N ALA A 224 -1.42 -5.10 -27.36
CA ALA A 224 -2.47 -4.71 -28.30
C ALA A 224 -3.16 -3.38 -27.95
N ARG A 225 -2.74 -2.74 -26.84
CA ARG A 225 -3.32 -1.51 -26.29
C ARG A 225 -4.81 -1.62 -26.02
N CYS A 226 -5.30 -2.79 -25.64
CA CYS A 226 -6.68 -2.94 -25.16
C CYS A 226 -6.86 -2.17 -23.86
N ASN A 227 -8.00 -1.49 -23.72
CA ASN A 227 -8.39 -0.87 -22.47
C ASN A 227 -8.96 -1.94 -21.54
N ILE A 228 -8.40 -2.06 -20.33
CA ILE A 228 -8.70 -3.15 -19.39
C ILE A 228 -9.29 -2.58 -18.10
N MET A 229 -10.45 -3.10 -17.70
CA MET A 229 -11.09 -2.83 -16.42
C MET A 229 -10.94 -4.03 -15.49
N VAL A 230 -10.18 -3.89 -14.40
CA VAL A 230 -10.09 -4.92 -13.37
C VAL A 230 -11.19 -4.72 -12.33
N SER A 231 -12.03 -5.73 -12.11
CA SER A 231 -13.13 -5.67 -11.17
C SER A 231 -13.03 -6.73 -10.07
N GLY A 232 -13.71 -6.52 -8.94
CA GLY A 232 -13.69 -7.43 -7.81
C GLY A 232 -14.21 -6.80 -6.51
N GLY A 233 -14.48 -7.64 -5.51
CA GLY A 233 -14.91 -7.20 -4.18
C GLY A 233 -13.83 -6.39 -3.44
N ALA A 234 -14.17 -5.91 -2.24
CA ALA A 234 -13.18 -5.35 -1.33
C ALA A 234 -12.15 -6.42 -0.93
N GLY A 235 -10.87 -6.05 -0.86
CA GLY A 235 -9.79 -6.98 -0.51
C GLY A 235 -9.46 -8.06 -1.55
N ALA A 236 -10.13 -8.10 -2.71
CA ALA A 236 -9.92 -9.13 -3.74
C ALA A 236 -8.57 -9.03 -4.48
N GLY A 237 -7.80 -7.95 -4.29
CA GLY A 237 -6.50 -7.76 -4.94
C GLY A 237 -6.54 -7.07 -6.30
N LYS A 238 -7.55 -6.23 -6.56
CA LYS A 238 -7.69 -5.50 -7.84
C LYS A 238 -6.43 -4.70 -8.21
N THR A 239 -5.96 -3.84 -7.30
CA THR A 239 -4.77 -3.01 -7.54
C THR A 239 -3.52 -3.86 -7.72
N THR A 240 -3.42 -4.98 -6.99
CA THR A 240 -2.32 -5.94 -7.14
C THR A 240 -2.31 -6.58 -8.53
N LEU A 241 -3.46 -7.06 -9.01
CA LEU A 241 -3.60 -7.61 -10.36
C LEU A 241 -3.38 -6.55 -11.44
N LEU A 242 -3.94 -5.35 -11.25
CA LEU A 242 -3.71 -4.21 -12.14
C LEU A 242 -2.21 -3.92 -12.27
N ASN A 243 -1.47 -3.91 -11.16
CA ASN A 243 -0.03 -3.70 -11.15
C ASN A 243 0.73 -4.82 -11.90
N ALA A 244 0.29 -6.07 -11.76
CA ALA A 244 0.87 -7.22 -12.46
C ALA A 244 0.62 -7.16 -13.98
N ILE A 245 -0.60 -6.80 -14.41
CA ILE A 245 -0.94 -6.62 -15.83
C ILE A 245 -0.16 -5.43 -16.41
N ALA A 246 -0.14 -4.32 -15.70
CA ALA A 246 0.49 -3.09 -16.18
C ALA A 246 2.03 -3.20 -16.23
N ALA A 247 2.63 -4.21 -15.60
CA ALA A 247 4.05 -4.50 -15.72
C ALA A 247 4.48 -4.94 -17.14
N PHE A 248 3.53 -5.36 -17.99
CA PHE A 248 3.77 -5.68 -19.40
C PHE A 248 3.73 -4.44 -20.32
N ILE A 249 3.45 -3.25 -19.79
CA ILE A 249 3.48 -2.02 -20.59
C ILE A 249 4.92 -1.80 -21.10
N PRO A 250 5.12 -1.57 -22.42
CA PRO A 250 6.44 -1.29 -22.99
C PRO A 250 7.14 -0.10 -22.31
N SER A 251 8.43 -0.24 -22.02
CA SER A 251 9.19 0.73 -21.23
C SER A 251 9.44 2.08 -21.92
N ASP A 252 9.21 2.14 -23.24
CA ASP A 252 9.29 3.33 -24.09
C ASP A 252 7.98 4.15 -24.12
N GLU A 253 6.89 3.61 -23.56
CA GLU A 253 5.63 4.33 -23.41
C GLU A 253 5.63 5.24 -22.16
N ARG A 254 5.02 6.41 -22.32
CA ARG A 254 4.82 7.37 -21.23
C ARG A 254 3.49 7.09 -20.53
N VAL A 255 3.58 6.63 -19.29
CA VAL A 255 2.42 6.23 -18.48
C VAL A 255 2.19 7.24 -17.37
N VAL A 256 0.95 7.70 -17.22
CA VAL A 256 0.51 8.49 -16.07
C VAL A 256 -0.36 7.62 -15.18
N THR A 257 0.04 7.41 -13.92
CA THR A 257 -0.81 6.76 -12.91
C THR A 257 -1.50 7.81 -12.06
N ILE A 258 -2.77 7.59 -11.72
CA ILE A 258 -3.59 8.48 -10.90
C ILE A 258 -4.28 7.64 -9.84
N GLU A 259 -4.01 7.92 -8.57
CA GLU A 259 -4.46 7.08 -7.46
C GLU A 259 -4.84 7.95 -6.25
N ASP A 260 -5.74 7.48 -5.38
CA ASP A 260 -5.95 8.13 -4.08
C ASP A 260 -4.71 8.04 -3.19
N ALA A 261 -4.07 6.88 -3.23
CA ALA A 261 -2.78 6.63 -2.63
C ALA A 261 -1.99 5.77 -3.61
N ALA A 262 -0.78 6.22 -3.95
CA ALA A 262 -0.05 5.67 -5.07
C ALA A 262 0.57 4.31 -4.75
N GLU A 263 -0.19 3.25 -5.00
CA GLU A 263 0.07 1.81 -4.85
C GLU A 263 0.80 1.22 -6.06
N LEU A 264 0.54 1.73 -7.26
CA LEU A 264 1.13 1.18 -8.49
C LEU A 264 2.64 1.42 -8.57
N ARG A 265 3.35 0.40 -9.06
CA ARG A 265 4.81 0.36 -9.22
C ARG A 265 5.16 -0.26 -10.57
N LEU A 266 4.83 0.48 -11.61
CA LEU A 266 5.13 0.11 -12.98
C LEU A 266 6.65 0.14 -13.23
N PRO A 267 7.20 -0.84 -13.96
CA PRO A 267 8.56 -0.75 -14.47
C PRO A 267 8.63 0.35 -15.54
N GLY A 268 9.77 1.03 -15.65
CA GLY A 268 10.00 2.01 -16.72
C GLY A 268 10.40 3.40 -16.20
N ARG A 269 11.10 4.15 -17.07
CA ARG A 269 11.59 5.49 -16.74
C ARG A 269 10.54 6.59 -16.97
N HIS A 270 9.58 6.35 -17.86
CA HIS A 270 8.55 7.32 -18.25
C HIS A 270 7.22 7.11 -17.51
N VAL A 271 7.30 6.76 -16.22
CA VAL A 271 6.12 6.60 -15.35
C VAL A 271 5.96 7.83 -14.46
N LEU A 272 4.86 8.55 -14.63
CA LEU A 272 4.52 9.74 -13.88
C LEU A 272 3.39 9.40 -12.91
N ARG A 273 3.65 9.53 -11.61
CA ARG A 273 2.72 9.11 -10.57
C ARG A 273 2.04 10.34 -9.97
N LEU A 274 0.73 10.40 -10.08
CA LEU A 274 -0.13 11.44 -9.52
C LEU A 274 -0.97 10.86 -8.39
N GLU A 275 -1.15 11.65 -7.34
CA GLU A 275 -1.91 11.28 -6.16
C GLU A 275 -2.99 12.34 -5.91
N SER A 276 -4.22 11.89 -5.64
CA SER A 276 -5.27 12.79 -5.19
C SER A 276 -4.91 13.38 -3.83
N ARG A 277 -5.46 14.55 -3.53
CA ARG A 277 -5.24 15.20 -2.23
C ARG A 277 -6.61 15.55 -1.64
N PRO A 278 -6.98 15.01 -0.47
CA PRO A 278 -8.21 15.45 0.18
C PRO A 278 -8.10 16.92 0.60
N ALA A 279 -9.23 17.56 0.85
CA ALA A 279 -9.25 18.88 1.46
C ALA A 279 -8.55 18.87 2.83
N ASN A 280 -7.94 20.01 3.20
CA ASN A 280 -7.44 20.20 4.57
C ASN A 280 -8.61 20.34 5.57
N ALA A 281 -8.29 20.49 6.87
CA ALA A 281 -9.29 20.62 7.93
C ALA A 281 -10.27 21.81 7.71
N GLU A 282 -9.83 22.83 6.98
CA GLU A 282 -10.63 24.00 6.59
C GLU A 282 -11.44 23.79 5.30
N GLY A 283 -11.42 22.60 4.70
CA GLY A 283 -12.15 22.29 3.47
C GLY A 283 -11.50 22.83 2.18
N ALA A 284 -10.24 23.27 2.25
CA ALA A 284 -9.52 23.88 1.14
C ALA A 284 -8.45 22.95 0.55
N GLY A 285 -8.12 23.18 -0.73
CA GLY A 285 -6.99 22.55 -1.39
C GLY A 285 -7.22 21.09 -1.82
N GLU A 286 -8.46 20.64 -1.91
CA GLU A 286 -8.76 19.35 -2.54
C GLU A 286 -8.22 19.30 -3.98
N VAL A 287 -7.67 18.15 -4.37
CA VAL A 287 -7.31 17.80 -5.75
C VAL A 287 -7.86 16.40 -6.00
N SER A 288 -8.97 16.32 -6.71
CA SER A 288 -9.68 15.07 -6.95
C SER A 288 -9.01 14.21 -8.04
N ILE A 289 -9.29 12.90 -8.05
CA ILE A 289 -8.88 12.00 -9.16
C ILE A 289 -9.36 12.57 -10.49
N ARG A 290 -10.59 13.11 -10.53
CA ARG A 290 -11.19 13.69 -11.74
C ARG A 290 -10.36 14.83 -12.32
N GLU A 291 -9.89 15.74 -11.48
CA GLU A 291 -9.02 16.85 -11.90
C GLU A 291 -7.67 16.33 -12.40
N LEU A 292 -7.11 15.32 -11.74
CA LEU A 292 -5.87 14.68 -12.18
C LEU A 292 -6.01 13.97 -13.53
N VAL A 293 -7.15 13.32 -13.80
CA VAL A 293 -7.43 12.70 -15.11
C VAL A 293 -7.44 13.77 -16.20
N ARG A 294 -8.16 14.88 -15.98
CA ARG A 294 -8.19 16.01 -16.91
C ARG A 294 -6.82 16.65 -17.13
N ASN A 295 -6.04 16.77 -16.06
CA ASN A 295 -4.68 17.29 -16.14
C ASN A 295 -3.76 16.34 -16.92
N ALA A 296 -3.89 15.02 -16.70
CA ALA A 296 -3.08 14.01 -17.37
C ALA A 296 -3.22 14.05 -18.89
N LEU A 297 -4.40 14.37 -19.43
CA LEU A 297 -4.60 14.55 -20.88
C LEU A 297 -3.68 15.63 -21.49
N ARG A 298 -3.19 16.57 -20.69
CA ARG A 298 -2.25 17.63 -21.12
C ARG A 298 -0.79 17.24 -20.95
N MET A 299 -0.50 16.08 -20.34
CA MET A 299 0.85 15.60 -20.05
C MET A 299 1.45 14.76 -21.18
N ARG A 300 0.76 14.67 -22.33
CA ARG A 300 1.09 13.81 -23.48
C ARG A 300 1.36 12.35 -23.05
N PRO A 301 0.43 11.68 -22.33
CA PRO A 301 0.60 10.27 -22.00
C PRO A 301 0.33 9.39 -23.22
N ASP A 302 1.05 8.28 -23.34
CA ASP A 302 0.64 7.17 -24.20
C ASP A 302 -0.48 6.36 -23.52
N ARG A 303 -0.43 6.24 -22.18
CA ARG A 303 -1.46 5.56 -21.37
C ARG A 303 -1.79 6.32 -20.09
N ILE A 304 -3.05 6.23 -19.68
CA ILE A 304 -3.51 6.67 -18.36
C ILE A 304 -3.95 5.45 -17.58
N VAL A 305 -3.44 5.31 -16.35
CA VAL A 305 -3.83 4.26 -15.42
C VAL A 305 -4.51 4.89 -14.22
N VAL A 306 -5.79 4.63 -14.03
CA VAL A 306 -6.54 5.11 -12.87
C VAL A 306 -6.60 3.98 -11.85
N GLY A 307 -6.03 4.17 -10.66
CA GLY A 307 -5.93 3.11 -9.66
C GLY A 307 -7.30 2.52 -9.30
N GLU A 308 -8.30 3.37 -9.13
CA GLU A 308 -9.68 2.95 -8.91
C GLU A 308 -10.65 4.07 -9.29
N VAL A 309 -11.76 3.70 -9.94
CA VAL A 309 -12.89 4.62 -10.17
C VAL A 309 -14.02 4.35 -9.18
N ARG A 310 -14.46 5.40 -8.51
CA ARG A 310 -15.41 5.45 -7.38
C ARG A 310 -16.52 6.46 -7.57
N SER A 311 -16.35 7.47 -8.43
CA SER A 311 -17.33 8.54 -8.65
C SER A 311 -17.32 9.07 -10.09
N GLY A 312 -17.66 10.35 -10.27
CA GLY A 312 -17.84 11.00 -11.57
C GLY A 312 -16.58 11.08 -12.43
N GLU A 313 -15.38 10.78 -11.92
CA GLU A 313 -14.18 10.62 -12.75
C GLU A 313 -14.31 9.51 -13.79
N ALA A 314 -15.25 8.58 -13.60
CA ALA A 314 -15.51 7.50 -14.56
C ALA A 314 -15.80 8.04 -15.97
N ILE A 315 -16.53 9.16 -16.12
CA ILE A 315 -16.79 9.72 -17.46
C ILE A 315 -15.52 10.29 -18.10
N ASP A 316 -14.69 10.99 -17.34
CA ASP A 316 -13.43 11.56 -17.84
C ASP A 316 -12.44 10.43 -18.22
N MET A 317 -12.41 9.33 -17.46
CA MET A 317 -11.65 8.12 -17.80
C MET A 317 -12.14 7.48 -19.10
N LEU A 318 -13.46 7.27 -19.26
CA LEU A 318 -14.01 6.69 -20.50
C LEU A 318 -13.75 7.59 -21.71
N GLN A 319 -13.80 8.90 -21.53
CA GLN A 319 -13.43 9.85 -22.58
C GLN A 319 -11.96 9.72 -22.95
N ALA A 320 -11.05 9.62 -21.97
CA ALA A 320 -9.62 9.39 -22.24
C ALA A 320 -9.41 8.10 -23.06
N MET A 321 -10.05 7.01 -22.66
CA MET A 321 -10.03 5.69 -23.33
C MET A 321 -10.54 5.73 -24.78
N ASN A 322 -11.44 6.66 -25.09
CA ASN A 322 -12.01 6.83 -26.44
C ASN A 322 -11.27 7.87 -27.29
N THR A 323 -10.42 8.73 -26.70
CA THR A 323 -9.81 9.89 -27.37
C THR A 323 -8.31 9.78 -27.56
N GLY A 324 -7.81 8.56 -27.82
CA GLY A 324 -6.43 8.32 -28.22
C GLY A 324 -5.47 7.96 -27.09
N HIS A 325 -5.98 7.70 -25.87
CA HIS A 325 -5.20 7.13 -24.77
C HIS A 325 -5.52 5.63 -24.65
N ASP A 326 -5.29 4.91 -25.74
CA ASP A 326 -5.49 3.47 -25.82
C ASP A 326 -4.56 2.72 -24.85
N GLY A 327 -4.96 1.53 -24.44
CA GLY A 327 -4.19 0.72 -23.49
C GLY A 327 -4.32 1.20 -22.04
N SER A 328 -5.28 2.08 -21.78
CA SER A 328 -5.58 2.58 -20.44
C SER A 328 -6.12 1.47 -19.55
N LEU A 329 -5.75 1.49 -18.28
CA LEU A 329 -6.10 0.46 -17.31
C LEU A 329 -6.77 1.10 -16.10
N SER A 330 -7.75 0.43 -15.52
CA SER A 330 -8.36 0.91 -14.27
C SER A 330 -8.92 -0.23 -13.43
N THR A 331 -9.27 0.07 -12.18
CA THR A 331 -10.07 -0.83 -11.35
C THR A 331 -11.42 -0.26 -10.94
N CYS A 332 -12.39 -1.13 -10.65
CA CYS A 332 -13.66 -0.76 -10.02
C CYS A 332 -14.16 -1.86 -9.08
N HIS A 333 -14.98 -1.51 -8.08
CA HIS A 333 -15.65 -2.52 -7.25
C HIS A 333 -16.86 -3.11 -7.96
N ALA A 334 -16.92 -4.43 -8.04
CA ALA A 334 -18.06 -5.16 -8.57
C ALA A 334 -18.03 -6.61 -8.07
N ASN A 335 -19.18 -7.30 -8.17
CA ASN A 335 -19.31 -8.71 -7.78
C ASN A 335 -19.28 -9.67 -8.98
N SER A 336 -19.26 -9.13 -10.20
CA SER A 336 -19.17 -9.88 -11.45
C SER A 336 -18.75 -8.94 -12.61
N PRO A 337 -18.34 -9.47 -13.78
CA PRO A 337 -18.11 -8.64 -14.96
C PRO A 337 -19.34 -7.84 -15.40
N VAL A 338 -20.55 -8.41 -15.31
CA VAL A 338 -21.81 -7.70 -15.64
C VAL A 338 -22.08 -6.57 -14.65
N ASP A 339 -21.87 -6.83 -13.35
CA ASP A 339 -22.03 -5.79 -12.33
C ASP A 339 -20.99 -4.69 -12.46
N ALA A 340 -19.80 -4.97 -13.02
CA ALA A 340 -18.81 -3.94 -13.31
C ALA A 340 -19.34 -2.94 -14.35
N ILE A 341 -20.04 -3.42 -15.39
CA ILE A 341 -20.70 -2.53 -16.37
C ILE A 341 -21.75 -1.67 -15.67
N ARG A 342 -22.67 -2.27 -14.91
CA ARG A 342 -23.74 -1.55 -14.19
C ARG A 342 -23.18 -0.54 -13.19
N ARG A 343 -22.08 -0.90 -12.52
CA ARG A 343 -21.38 0.00 -11.60
C ARG A 343 -20.86 1.21 -12.36
N LEU A 344 -20.17 1.01 -13.48
CA LEU A 344 -19.64 2.10 -14.28
C LEU A 344 -20.74 2.99 -14.86
N GLU A 345 -21.87 2.43 -15.30
CA GLU A 345 -23.05 3.22 -15.70
C GLU A 345 -23.47 4.16 -14.57
N THR A 346 -23.58 3.64 -13.35
CA THR A 346 -23.95 4.42 -12.17
C THR A 346 -22.91 5.50 -11.87
N LEU A 347 -21.62 5.17 -11.89
CA LEU A 347 -20.54 6.11 -11.63
C LEU A 347 -20.53 7.28 -12.62
N VAL A 348 -20.78 7.00 -13.90
CA VAL A 348 -20.91 8.04 -14.93
C VAL A 348 -22.12 8.92 -14.66
N LEU A 349 -23.26 8.35 -14.29
CA LEU A 349 -24.49 9.09 -13.96
C LEU A 349 -24.37 9.93 -12.68
N MET A 350 -23.43 9.60 -11.79
CA MET A 350 -23.10 10.42 -10.61
C MET A 350 -22.20 11.63 -10.95
N GLY A 351 -21.68 11.73 -12.18
CA GLY A 351 -20.91 12.89 -12.63
C GLY A 351 -21.80 14.07 -13.01
N ASP A 352 -21.20 15.25 -13.15
CA ASP A 352 -21.94 16.50 -13.46
C ASP A 352 -22.48 16.59 -14.90
N VAL A 353 -22.25 15.57 -15.73
CA VAL A 353 -22.69 15.57 -17.13
C VAL A 353 -23.94 14.71 -17.25
N ALA A 354 -25.07 15.35 -17.52
CA ALA A 354 -26.32 14.67 -17.79
C ALA A 354 -26.27 14.00 -19.18
N LEU A 355 -25.84 12.73 -19.23
CA LEU A 355 -25.89 11.90 -20.42
C LEU A 355 -27.07 10.92 -20.35
N PRO A 356 -27.83 10.73 -21.44
CA PRO A 356 -28.76 9.62 -21.54
C PRO A 356 -28.03 8.29 -21.34
N LEU A 357 -28.64 7.34 -20.62
CA LEU A 357 -28.02 6.05 -20.29
C LEU A 357 -27.55 5.27 -21.54
N VAL A 358 -28.27 5.39 -22.66
CA VAL A 358 -27.86 4.79 -23.94
C VAL A 358 -26.51 5.34 -24.41
N ALA A 359 -26.29 6.65 -24.32
CA ALA A 359 -25.01 7.26 -24.69
C ALA A 359 -23.88 6.84 -23.75
N VAL A 360 -24.18 6.65 -22.44
CA VAL A 360 -23.21 6.11 -21.48
C VAL A 360 -22.82 4.68 -21.85
N ARG A 361 -23.79 3.84 -22.20
CA ARG A 361 -23.56 2.46 -22.65
C ARG A 361 -22.74 2.38 -23.94
N GLU A 362 -23.02 3.25 -24.89
CA GLU A 362 -22.21 3.36 -26.12
C GLU A 362 -20.77 3.75 -25.82
N GLN A 363 -20.54 4.73 -24.94
CA GLN A 363 -19.20 5.14 -24.53
C GLN A 363 -18.46 4.02 -23.77
N LEU A 364 -19.14 3.32 -22.87
CA LEU A 364 -18.60 2.16 -22.15
C LEU A 364 -18.21 1.05 -23.10
N ARG A 365 -19.13 0.70 -24.02
CA ARG A 365 -18.89 -0.30 -25.05
C ARG A 365 -17.69 0.09 -25.90
N ALA A 366 -17.60 1.34 -26.35
CA ALA A 366 -16.48 1.80 -27.16
C ALA A 366 -15.16 1.83 -26.39
N ALA A 367 -15.19 2.22 -25.12
CA ALA A 367 -14.00 2.44 -24.31
C ALA A 367 -13.36 1.14 -23.81
N ILE A 368 -14.14 0.23 -23.24
CA ILE A 368 -13.60 -0.93 -22.52
C ILE A 368 -13.54 -2.14 -23.44
N ASP A 369 -12.37 -2.75 -23.57
CA ASP A 369 -12.19 -3.94 -24.41
C ASP A 369 -12.28 -5.23 -23.58
N LEU A 370 -11.73 -5.22 -22.36
CA LEU A 370 -11.77 -6.37 -21.47
C LEU A 370 -12.14 -5.97 -20.03
N ILE A 371 -12.96 -6.81 -19.40
CA ILE A 371 -13.23 -6.79 -17.96
C ILE A 371 -12.57 -8.04 -17.36
N VAL A 372 -11.67 -7.85 -16.41
CA VAL A 372 -10.95 -8.92 -15.72
C VAL A 372 -11.42 -8.96 -14.28
N HIS A 373 -12.11 -10.03 -13.90
CA HIS A 373 -12.71 -10.16 -12.58
C HIS A 373 -11.82 -11.01 -11.67
N VAL A 374 -11.40 -10.43 -10.55
CA VAL A 374 -10.60 -11.08 -9.51
C VAL A 374 -11.44 -11.34 -8.26
N ALA A 375 -11.28 -12.53 -7.69
CA ALA A 375 -11.91 -12.93 -6.44
C ALA A 375 -10.87 -13.46 -5.44
N ARG A 376 -11.21 -13.35 -4.16
CA ARG A 376 -10.48 -14.01 -3.08
C ARG A 376 -11.09 -15.40 -2.87
N MET A 377 -10.27 -16.43 -2.99
CA MET A 377 -10.64 -17.82 -2.82
C MET A 377 -10.68 -18.18 -1.32
N PRO A 378 -11.37 -19.29 -0.94
CA PRO A 378 -11.45 -19.72 0.46
C PRO A 378 -10.10 -19.98 1.14
N ASP A 379 -9.07 -20.35 0.37
CA ASP A 379 -7.70 -20.56 0.84
C ASP A 379 -6.91 -19.24 1.06
N GLY A 380 -7.55 -18.09 0.84
CA GLY A 380 -6.93 -16.76 0.93
C GLY A 380 -6.23 -16.31 -0.34
N SER A 381 -6.05 -17.21 -1.32
CA SER A 381 -5.43 -16.85 -2.59
C SER A 381 -6.33 -15.94 -3.41
N ARG A 382 -5.73 -15.08 -4.24
CA ARG A 382 -6.44 -14.13 -5.10
C ARG A 382 -6.29 -14.60 -6.54
N ARG A 383 -7.41 -14.84 -7.23
CA ARG A 383 -7.45 -15.47 -8.56
C ARG A 383 -8.35 -14.71 -9.52
N VAL A 384 -7.93 -14.62 -10.78
CA VAL A 384 -8.80 -14.25 -11.90
C VAL A 384 -9.80 -15.38 -12.08
N VAL A 385 -11.07 -15.07 -11.88
CA VAL A 385 -12.17 -16.04 -12.00
C VAL A 385 -12.99 -15.82 -13.28
N ALA A 386 -12.92 -14.61 -13.87
CA ALA A 386 -13.52 -14.36 -15.16
C ALA A 386 -12.73 -13.34 -15.99
N VAL A 387 -12.66 -13.56 -17.30
CA VAL A 387 -12.29 -12.54 -18.28
C VAL A 387 -13.44 -12.40 -19.26
N ALA A 388 -13.92 -11.19 -19.49
CA ALA A 388 -15.10 -10.98 -20.32
C ALA A 388 -14.98 -9.74 -21.21
N GLU A 389 -15.61 -9.83 -22.38
CA GLU A 389 -15.70 -8.74 -23.35
C GLU A 389 -17.06 -8.04 -23.22
N PRO A 390 -17.14 -6.72 -23.01
CA PRO A 390 -18.41 -6.02 -22.97
C PRO A 390 -19.00 -5.89 -24.38
N VAL A 391 -20.27 -6.27 -24.53
CA VAL A 391 -20.99 -6.26 -25.81
C VAL A 391 -22.41 -5.70 -25.62
N ALA A 392 -22.93 -5.08 -26.67
CA ALA A 392 -24.33 -4.66 -26.68
C ALA A 392 -25.25 -5.85 -26.98
N GLU A 393 -26.41 -5.90 -26.31
CA GLU A 393 -27.46 -6.86 -26.62
C GLU A 393 -28.20 -6.51 -27.92
N THR A 394 -28.33 -5.21 -28.20
CA THR A 394 -29.00 -4.66 -29.39
C THR A 394 -28.08 -3.68 -30.11
N GLU A 395 -28.36 -3.38 -31.38
CA GLU A 395 -27.60 -2.36 -32.13
C GLU A 395 -27.59 -0.99 -31.44
N THR A 396 -28.67 -0.67 -30.72
CA THR A 396 -28.85 0.59 -29.99
C THR A 396 -28.21 0.63 -28.60
N ALA A 397 -27.44 -0.40 -28.20
CA ALA A 397 -26.88 -0.54 -26.85
C ALA A 397 -27.92 -0.31 -25.72
N ALA A 398 -29.18 -0.66 -25.98
CA ALA A 398 -30.27 -0.48 -25.01
C ALA A 398 -30.05 -1.34 -23.76
N ALA A 399 -29.34 -2.47 -23.90
CA ALA A 399 -28.82 -3.28 -22.82
C ALA A 399 -27.40 -3.74 -23.14
N MET A 400 -26.60 -3.90 -22.09
CA MET A 400 -25.22 -4.39 -22.16
C MET A 400 -25.15 -5.78 -21.53
N ARG A 401 -24.41 -6.67 -22.16
CA ARG A 401 -24.04 -7.98 -21.61
C ARG A 401 -22.53 -8.15 -21.70
N VAL A 402 -22.04 -9.26 -21.17
CA VAL A 402 -20.65 -9.67 -21.34
C VAL A 402 -20.59 -10.96 -22.15
N ASN A 403 -19.55 -11.11 -22.95
CA ASN A 403 -19.15 -12.38 -23.53
C ASN A 403 -17.98 -12.92 -22.69
N GLU A 404 -18.23 -13.90 -21.84
CA GLU A 404 -17.19 -14.51 -21.03
C GLU A 404 -16.24 -15.35 -21.89
N LEU A 405 -14.95 -15.13 -21.71
CA LEU A 405 -13.86 -15.82 -22.40
C LEU A 405 -13.28 -16.96 -21.57
N THR A 406 -13.78 -17.12 -20.34
CA THR A 406 -13.31 -18.11 -19.36
C THR A 406 -14.44 -19.03 -18.92
N ASP A 407 -14.09 -20.25 -18.52
CA ASP A 407 -15.02 -21.15 -17.84
C ASP A 407 -15.17 -20.80 -16.34
N PRO A 408 -16.09 -21.45 -15.59
CA PRO A 408 -16.25 -21.21 -14.16
C PRO A 408 -15.03 -21.54 -13.29
N LYS A 409 -13.99 -22.19 -13.85
CA LYS A 409 -12.72 -22.48 -13.18
C LYS A 409 -11.65 -21.43 -13.52
N GLY A 410 -12.00 -20.39 -14.28
CA GLY A 410 -11.09 -19.34 -14.73
C GLY A 410 -10.17 -19.76 -15.87
N ARG A 411 -10.41 -20.92 -16.52
CA ARG A 411 -9.62 -21.37 -17.68
C ARG A 411 -10.08 -20.65 -18.93
N LEU A 412 -9.14 -20.29 -19.81
CA LEU A 412 -9.47 -19.60 -21.06
C LEU A 412 -10.15 -20.54 -22.05
N VAL A 413 -11.39 -20.25 -22.44
CA VAL A 413 -12.19 -21.07 -23.38
C VAL A 413 -12.58 -20.32 -24.65
N GLY A 414 -12.28 -19.03 -24.74
CA GLY A 414 -12.55 -18.21 -25.92
C GLY A 414 -11.58 -17.06 -26.04
N LEU A 415 -11.54 -16.44 -27.22
CA LEU A 415 -10.68 -15.29 -27.52
C LEU A 415 -11.51 -14.03 -27.78
N PRO A 416 -10.94 -12.83 -27.54
CA PRO A 416 -11.61 -11.58 -27.86
C PRO A 416 -11.95 -11.49 -29.36
N LYS A 417 -13.15 -11.00 -29.67
CA LYS A 417 -13.61 -10.78 -31.04
C LYS A 417 -13.47 -9.33 -31.48
N ARG A 418 -13.33 -8.41 -30.52
CA ARG A 418 -13.14 -6.99 -30.81
C ARG A 418 -11.83 -6.69 -31.54
N PRO A 419 -11.83 -5.66 -32.41
CA PRO A 419 -10.62 -5.24 -33.08
C PRO A 419 -9.59 -4.73 -32.06
N ARG A 420 -8.31 -5.05 -32.33
CA ARG A 420 -7.16 -4.52 -31.59
C ARG A 420 -7.04 -3.01 -31.85
N ARG A 421 -6.64 -2.25 -30.84
CA ARG A 421 -6.32 -0.82 -30.99
C ARG A 421 -4.96 -0.64 -31.66
N ALA A 422 -3.97 -1.45 -31.27
CA ALA A 422 -2.68 -1.53 -31.97
C ALA A 422 -2.74 -2.55 -33.13
N VAL A 423 -3.08 -2.08 -34.33
CA VAL A 423 -3.28 -2.94 -35.52
C VAL A 423 -2.05 -3.74 -35.96
N HIS A 424 -0.85 -3.34 -35.55
CA HIS A 424 0.41 -4.02 -35.90
C HIS A 424 0.71 -5.25 -35.02
N ILE A 425 0.07 -5.37 -33.85
CA ILE A 425 0.19 -6.55 -32.98
C ILE A 425 -0.64 -7.68 -33.57
N SER A 426 -0.13 -8.91 -33.60
CA SER A 426 -0.83 -10.08 -34.14
C SER A 426 -2.13 -10.43 -33.39
N ALA A 427 -2.99 -11.24 -34.01
CA ALA A 427 -4.24 -11.68 -33.39
C ALA A 427 -3.95 -12.62 -32.21
N PRO A 428 -4.88 -12.75 -31.25
CA PRO A 428 -4.73 -13.75 -30.21
C PRO A 428 -4.80 -15.16 -30.84
N SER A 429 -4.10 -16.12 -30.25
CA SER A 429 -3.90 -17.43 -30.85
C SER A 429 -4.73 -18.52 -30.17
N GLU A 430 -5.28 -19.45 -30.96
CA GLU A 430 -6.17 -20.51 -30.47
C GLU A 430 -5.45 -21.51 -29.56
N ASP A 431 -4.14 -21.66 -29.70
CA ASP A 431 -3.32 -22.49 -28.80
C ASP A 431 -3.28 -21.97 -27.36
N TRP A 432 -3.81 -20.77 -27.09
CA TRP A 432 -3.93 -20.25 -25.74
C TRP A 432 -5.12 -20.83 -24.98
N ILE A 433 -6.12 -21.35 -25.69
CA ILE A 433 -7.33 -21.94 -25.13
C ILE A 433 -6.98 -23.22 -24.37
N GLU A 434 -7.57 -23.37 -23.20
CA GLU A 434 -7.29 -24.43 -22.25
C GLU A 434 -8.43 -25.45 -22.26
N SER A 435 -8.14 -26.68 -22.70
CA SER A 435 -9.06 -27.82 -22.71
C SER A 435 -9.44 -28.29 -21.30
#